data_AF-A0A3M8FV55-F1
#
_entry.id   AF-A0A3M8FV55-F1
#
_cell.length_a   1.000
_cell.length_b   1.000
_cell.length_c   1.000
_cell.angle_alpha   90.00
_cell.angle_beta   90.00
_cell.angle_gamma   90.00
#
_symmetry.space_group_name_H-M   'P 1'
#
loop_
_entity.id
_entity.type
_entity.pdbx_description
1 polymer ?
#
loop_
_entity_poly.entity_id
_entity_poly.type
_entity_poly.pdbx_seq_one_letter_code
_entity_poly.pdbx_strand_id
1 'polypeptide(L)'
;MPDTQIIPTRNLGRSGDASTYIHENPLEQGVADSVEPDSTLIAWAGWYAEAADPALGVFPSDFRLWNEGLDLLRQRIDLLGPILEEKKSRLLLRPALGLVLSDPHSIWALFEKLSECPIGVLVDPAAMLTPEMMNHAEDHLPRMFDKLGNLERCEAVVLAGASVHSDDRLTHQPLDWSRPFDQTLISCWRESAFVQRDVYLISDACRSQIA
;
A
#
# COMPACT_ATOMS: atom_id res chain seq x y z
N MET A 1 -19.48 -8.62 1.88
CA MET A 1 -18.44 -8.00 1.04
C MET A 1 -17.34 -9.03 0.93
N PRO A 2 -16.88 -9.38 -0.28
CA PRO A 2 -15.78 -10.30 -0.39
C PRO A 2 -14.47 -9.66 0.10
N ASP A 3 -13.77 -10.35 1.00
CA ASP A 3 -12.46 -9.93 1.50
C ASP A 3 -11.42 -10.01 0.38
N THR A 4 -10.92 -8.87 -0.10
CA THR A 4 -9.76 -8.85 -1.00
C THR A 4 -8.56 -9.46 -0.27
N GLN A 5 -8.25 -10.73 -0.54
CA GLN A 5 -7.15 -11.42 0.11
C GLN A 5 -5.81 -11.07 -0.55
N ILE A 6 -4.97 -10.35 0.18
CA ILE A 6 -3.55 -10.20 -0.19
C ILE A 6 -2.80 -11.35 0.48
N ILE A 7 -2.11 -12.17 -0.30
CA ILE A 7 -1.38 -13.32 0.25
C ILE A 7 0.06 -12.89 0.53
N PRO A 8 0.52 -12.90 1.80
CA PRO A 8 1.93 -12.68 2.10
C PRO A 8 2.75 -13.85 1.55
N THR A 9 3.66 -13.54 0.64
CA THR A 9 4.64 -14.47 0.08
C THR A 9 6.03 -14.14 0.59
N ARG A 10 6.34 -14.65 1.78
CA ARG A 10 7.73 -14.90 2.19
C ARG A 10 7.88 -15.95 3.30
N ASN A 11 7.01 -16.96 3.31
CA ASN A 11 7.11 -18.05 4.27
C ASN A 11 8.07 -19.16 3.80
N LEU A 12 9.36 -18.89 3.98
CA LEU A 12 10.17 -19.78 4.82
C LEU A 12 10.10 -19.21 6.25
N GLY A 13 8.99 -19.46 6.94
CA GLY A 13 8.94 -19.49 8.41
C GLY A 13 8.68 -18.18 9.16
N ARG A 14 7.41 -17.77 9.23
CA ARG A 14 6.73 -17.60 10.51
C ARG A 14 5.28 -18.06 10.41
N SER A 15 5.04 -19.26 10.92
CA SER A 15 3.71 -19.71 11.34
C SER A 15 3.25 -18.78 12.47
N GLY A 16 2.32 -17.85 12.21
CA GLY A 16 1.66 -17.07 13.27
C GLY A 16 1.03 -15.74 12.87
N ASP A 17 1.66 -14.95 12.01
CA ASP A 17 1.25 -13.55 11.84
C ASP A 17 0.35 -13.40 10.60
N ALA A 18 -0.97 -13.56 10.80
CA ALA A 18 -1.94 -13.19 9.78
C ALA A 18 -1.97 -11.66 9.66
N SER A 19 -1.70 -11.13 8.46
CA SER A 19 -1.96 -9.72 8.16
C SER A 19 -3.45 -9.52 7.87
N THR A 20 -4.06 -8.55 8.53
CA THR A 20 -5.49 -8.23 8.38
C THR A 20 -5.66 -6.97 7.56
N TYR A 21 -6.43 -7.04 6.48
CA TYR A 21 -6.84 -5.85 5.74
C TYR A 21 -7.99 -5.17 6.46
N ILE A 22 -7.86 -3.86 6.70
CA ILE A 22 -8.91 -3.04 7.31
C ILE A 22 -9.41 -2.01 6.31
N HIS A 23 -10.69 -1.65 6.41
CA HIS A 23 -11.36 -0.74 5.46
C HIS A 23 -11.55 0.67 6.05
N GLU A 24 -11.18 0.84 7.31
CA GLU A 24 -11.20 2.08 8.05
C GLU A 24 -10.20 3.08 7.45
N ASN A 25 -10.62 4.34 7.37
CA ASN A 25 -9.79 5.43 6.92
C ASN A 25 -8.80 5.83 8.02
N PRO A 26 -7.48 5.78 7.80
CA PRO A 26 -6.51 6.24 8.81
C PRO A 26 -6.59 7.72 9.17
N LEU A 27 -7.35 8.52 8.41
CA LEU A 27 -7.65 9.92 8.76
C LEU A 27 -8.76 10.04 9.84
N GLU A 28 -9.44 8.94 10.13
CA GLU A 28 -10.55 8.82 11.08
C GLU A 28 -10.15 8.00 12.32
N GLN A 29 -11.05 7.92 13.31
CA GLN A 29 -10.75 7.27 14.58
C GLN A 29 -10.89 5.73 14.54
N GLY A 30 -11.65 5.18 13.59
CA GLY A 30 -12.04 3.78 13.58
C GLY A 30 -10.89 2.76 13.47
N VAL A 31 -9.71 3.18 13.01
CA VAL A 31 -8.53 2.30 12.94
C VAL A 31 -8.12 1.80 14.33
N ALA A 32 -8.22 2.65 15.37
CA ALA A 32 -7.84 2.28 16.73
C ALA A 32 -8.70 1.12 17.27
N ASP A 33 -9.98 1.09 16.90
CA ASP A 33 -10.93 0.06 17.31
C ASP A 33 -10.66 -1.29 16.65
N SER A 34 -9.95 -1.28 15.51
CA SER A 34 -9.61 -2.48 14.73
C SER A 34 -8.28 -3.13 15.15
N VAL A 35 -7.55 -2.52 16.08
CA VAL A 35 -6.24 -3.04 16.50
C VAL A 35 -6.41 -4.24 17.42
N GLU A 36 -6.11 -5.43 16.93
CA GLU A 36 -6.00 -6.64 17.74
C GLU A 36 -4.57 -6.83 18.26
N PRO A 37 -4.36 -7.46 19.44
CA PRO A 37 -3.01 -7.75 19.94
C PRO A 37 -2.18 -8.65 19.03
N ASP A 38 -0.87 -8.43 19.02
CA ASP A 38 0.13 -9.21 18.27
C ASP A 38 -0.24 -9.37 16.78
N SER A 39 -0.77 -8.31 16.16
CA SER A 39 -1.28 -8.34 14.78
C SER A 39 -0.59 -7.36 13.84
N THR A 40 -0.71 -7.63 12.53
CA THR A 40 -0.27 -6.71 11.47
C THR A 40 -1.50 -6.26 10.69
N LEU A 41 -1.83 -4.98 10.77
CA LEU A 41 -2.93 -4.38 10.02
C LEU A 41 -2.42 -3.79 8.72
N ILE A 42 -3.22 -3.85 7.67
CA ILE A 42 -2.96 -3.18 6.40
C ILE A 42 -4.16 -2.27 6.11
N ALA A 43 -3.90 -0.97 5.93
CA ALA A 43 -4.92 0.00 5.55
C ALA A 43 -4.46 0.80 4.33
N TRP A 44 -5.41 1.26 3.51
CA TRP A 44 -5.10 2.28 2.52
C TRP A 44 -4.62 3.56 3.20
N ALA A 45 -3.66 4.25 2.59
CA ALA A 45 -2.99 5.42 3.15
C ALA A 45 -3.82 6.73 3.14
N GLY A 46 -5.08 6.68 3.57
CA GLY A 46 -5.95 7.82 3.86
C GLY A 46 -6.56 8.52 2.64
N TRP A 47 -7.84 8.87 2.73
CA TRP A 47 -8.58 9.56 1.66
C TRP A 47 -9.57 10.59 2.22
N TYR A 48 -9.99 11.54 1.37
CA TYR A 48 -11.01 12.55 1.72
C TYR A 48 -12.31 12.42 0.93
N ALA A 49 -12.27 11.81 -0.26
CA ALA A 49 -13.41 11.74 -1.14
C ALA A 49 -14.51 10.85 -0.52
N GLU A 50 -15.73 11.38 -0.39
CA GLU A 50 -16.89 10.60 0.10
C GLU A 50 -17.24 9.44 -0.84
N ALA A 51 -16.93 9.59 -2.13
CA ALA A 51 -17.13 8.56 -3.14
C ALA A 51 -15.98 7.53 -3.20
N ALA A 52 -15.06 7.54 -2.24
CA ALA A 52 -14.04 6.51 -2.14
C ALA A 52 -14.65 5.16 -1.74
N ASP A 53 -14.14 4.10 -2.33
CA ASP A 53 -14.50 2.72 -2.00
C ASP A 53 -13.22 1.93 -1.71
N PRO A 54 -12.83 1.79 -0.43
CA PRO A 54 -11.61 1.08 -0.06
C PRO A 54 -11.68 -0.43 -0.30
N ALA A 55 -12.87 -1.03 -0.41
CA ALA A 55 -13.00 -2.44 -0.76
C ALA A 55 -12.66 -2.69 -2.23
N LEU A 56 -13.00 -1.72 -3.10
CA LEU A 56 -12.69 -1.75 -4.53
C LEU A 56 -11.38 -1.03 -4.90
N GLY A 57 -10.71 -0.38 -3.94
CA GLY A 57 -9.50 0.41 -4.19
C GLY A 57 -9.75 1.67 -5.04
N VAL A 58 -10.96 2.24 -4.96
CA VAL A 58 -11.35 3.43 -5.74
C VAL A 58 -11.17 4.68 -4.88
N PHE A 59 -10.26 5.57 -5.29
CA PHE A 59 -9.96 6.81 -4.57
C PHE A 59 -9.98 8.01 -5.52
N PRO A 60 -11.11 8.72 -5.61
CA PRO A 60 -11.17 9.95 -6.38
C PRO A 60 -10.19 11.00 -5.83
N SER A 61 -9.51 11.70 -6.73
CA SER A 61 -8.59 12.78 -6.36
C SER A 61 -9.31 13.89 -5.59
N ASP A 62 -8.65 14.42 -4.56
CA ASP A 62 -9.12 15.53 -3.75
C ASP A 62 -7.96 16.50 -3.47
N PHE A 63 -8.18 17.80 -3.64
CA PHE A 63 -7.12 18.81 -3.47
C PHE A 63 -6.59 18.89 -2.03
N ARG A 64 -7.37 18.46 -1.04
CA ARG A 64 -6.97 18.44 0.38
C ARG A 64 -5.85 17.45 0.66
N LEU A 65 -5.66 16.45 -0.20
CA LEU A 65 -4.60 15.44 -0.06
C LEU A 65 -3.19 16.03 -0.06
N TRP A 66 -2.97 17.15 -0.78
CA TRP A 66 -1.62 17.66 -1.03
C TRP A 66 -0.97 18.39 0.14
N ASN A 67 -1.76 18.91 1.08
CA ASN A 67 -1.24 19.64 2.24
C ASN A 67 -1.88 19.14 3.54
N GLU A 68 -3.20 19.26 3.64
CA GLU A 68 -3.94 18.95 4.87
C GLU A 68 -3.90 17.46 5.21
N GLY A 69 -3.96 16.60 4.20
CA GLY A 69 -3.96 15.15 4.37
C GLY A 69 -2.73 14.62 5.09
N LEU A 70 -1.54 15.09 4.71
CA LEU A 70 -0.29 14.59 5.28
C LEU A 70 -0.13 15.00 6.76
N ASP A 71 -0.50 16.23 7.09
CA ASP A 71 -0.45 16.71 8.48
C ASP A 71 -1.50 16.03 9.36
N LEU A 72 -2.71 15.81 8.84
CA LEU A 72 -3.73 15.05 9.55
C LEU A 72 -3.30 13.60 9.76
N LEU A 73 -2.73 12.94 8.73
CA LEU A 73 -2.23 11.58 8.85
C LEU A 73 -1.14 11.48 9.92
N ARG A 74 -0.21 12.43 9.99
CA ARG A 74 0.79 12.49 11.08
C ARG A 74 0.14 12.58 12.45
N GLN A 75 -0.82 13.49 12.63
CA GLN A 75 -1.53 13.61 13.90
C GLN A 75 -2.26 12.31 14.29
N ARG A 76 -2.80 11.59 13.32
CA ARG A 76 -3.44 10.29 13.56
C ARG A 76 -2.43 9.21 13.91
N ILE A 77 -1.28 9.20 13.26
CA ILE A 77 -0.16 8.31 13.59
C ILE A 77 0.31 8.54 15.03
N ASP A 78 0.46 9.80 15.46
CA ASP A 78 0.87 10.12 16.84
C ASP A 78 -0.12 9.58 17.89
N LEU A 79 -1.41 9.52 17.53
CA LEU A 79 -2.46 8.94 18.38
C LEU A 79 -2.48 7.39 18.33
N LEU A 80 -2.23 6.80 17.16
CA LEU A 80 -2.27 5.35 16.94
C LEU A 80 -1.00 4.64 17.44
N GLY A 81 0.15 5.29 17.37
CA GLY A 81 1.46 4.72 17.74
C GLY A 81 1.44 4.06 19.13
N PRO A 82 1.03 4.77 20.20
CA PRO A 82 0.96 4.19 21.54
C PRO A 82 0.02 2.98 21.66
N ILE A 83 -1.10 2.98 20.93
CA ILE A 83 -2.07 1.88 20.94
C ILE A 83 -1.47 0.64 20.28
N LEU A 84 -0.81 0.83 19.14
CA LEU A 84 -0.10 -0.23 18.42
C LEU A 84 1.04 -0.80 19.28
N GLU A 85 1.81 0.04 19.96
CA GLU A 85 2.87 -0.40 20.87
C GLU A 85 2.34 -1.21 22.05
N GLU A 86 1.29 -0.71 22.73
CA GLU A 86 0.64 -1.41 23.84
C GLU A 86 0.15 -2.81 23.42
N LYS A 87 -0.43 -2.90 22.22
CA LYS A 87 -0.94 -4.14 21.66
C LYS A 87 0.12 -5.00 20.98
N LYS A 88 1.38 -4.53 20.89
CA LYS A 88 2.48 -5.19 20.14
C LYS A 88 2.12 -5.47 18.68
N SER A 89 1.36 -4.55 18.11
CA SER A 89 0.83 -4.64 16.76
C SER A 89 1.47 -3.57 15.88
N ARG A 90 1.26 -3.67 14.57
CA ARG A 90 1.75 -2.68 13.61
C ARG A 90 0.72 -2.37 12.55
N LEU A 91 0.82 -1.17 11.99
CA LEU A 91 0.01 -0.73 10.87
C LEU A 91 0.89 -0.50 9.64
N LEU A 92 0.57 -1.18 8.55
CA LEU A 92 1.15 -0.92 7.25
C LEU A 92 0.19 -0.06 6.43
N LEU A 93 0.62 1.15 6.12
CA LEU A 93 -0.09 2.02 5.19
C LEU A 93 0.23 1.58 3.76
N ARG A 94 -0.80 1.33 2.96
CA ARG A 94 -0.72 0.97 1.54
C ARG A 94 -0.97 2.21 0.68
N PRO A 95 0.05 2.77 0.02
CA PRO A 95 -0.09 3.92 -0.86
C PRO A 95 -0.87 3.57 -2.13
N ALA A 96 -1.54 4.56 -2.71
CA ALA A 96 -2.19 4.45 -4.01
C ALA A 96 -2.46 5.85 -4.59
N LEU A 97 -2.67 5.92 -5.90
CA LEU A 97 -3.15 7.13 -6.55
C LEU A 97 -4.46 7.60 -5.90
N GLY A 98 -4.57 8.91 -5.62
CA GLY A 98 -5.74 9.49 -4.98
C GLY A 98 -5.79 9.35 -3.46
N LEU A 99 -4.73 8.81 -2.83
CA LEU A 99 -4.55 8.78 -1.37
C LEU A 99 -3.58 9.87 -0.88
N VAL A 100 -3.53 10.05 0.45
CA VAL A 100 -2.58 10.99 1.09
C VAL A 100 -1.14 10.57 0.78
N LEU A 101 -0.85 9.26 0.87
CA LEU A 101 0.39 8.71 0.34
C LEU A 101 0.11 8.13 -1.04
N SER A 102 0.51 8.85 -2.08
CA SER A 102 0.25 8.48 -3.47
C SER A 102 1.52 8.33 -4.32
N ASP A 103 2.66 8.82 -3.82
CA ASP A 103 3.92 8.80 -4.55
C ASP A 103 5.12 8.64 -3.59
N PRO A 104 6.34 8.37 -4.11
CA PRO A 104 7.52 8.26 -3.26
C PRO A 104 7.83 9.53 -2.43
N HIS A 105 7.51 10.71 -2.95
CA HIS A 105 7.82 11.96 -2.27
C HIS A 105 6.96 12.15 -1.01
N SER A 106 5.65 11.94 -1.09
CA SER A 106 4.71 11.99 0.04
C SER A 106 5.06 10.96 1.12
N ILE A 107 5.46 9.75 0.73
CA ILE A 107 5.93 8.72 1.67
C ILE A 107 7.18 9.19 2.42
N TRP A 108 8.19 9.68 1.71
CA TRP A 108 9.41 10.21 2.35
C TRP A 108 9.11 11.40 3.26
N ALA A 109 8.29 12.34 2.79
CA ALA A 109 7.90 13.50 3.56
C ALA A 109 7.20 13.10 4.87
N LEU A 110 6.37 12.05 4.86
CA LEU A 110 5.76 11.51 6.08
C LEU A 110 6.83 11.11 7.09
N PHE A 111 7.70 10.15 6.72
CA PHE A 111 8.63 9.52 7.65
C PHE A 111 9.84 10.37 8.03
N GLU A 112 10.18 11.40 7.26
CA GLU A 112 11.22 12.36 7.65
C GLU A 112 10.88 13.08 8.97
N LYS A 113 9.60 13.24 9.28
CA LYS A 113 9.11 13.98 10.45
C LYS A 113 8.53 13.09 11.54
N LEU A 114 8.37 11.79 11.31
CA LEU A 114 7.82 10.87 12.29
C LEU A 114 8.91 10.34 13.21
N SER A 115 8.63 10.30 14.51
CA SER A 115 9.44 9.54 15.45
C SER A 115 9.32 8.04 15.20
N GLU A 116 10.14 7.25 15.89
CA GLU A 116 9.94 5.80 15.92
C GLU A 116 8.52 5.48 16.39
N CYS A 117 7.81 4.69 15.59
CA CYS A 117 6.47 4.20 15.85
C CYS A 117 6.26 2.89 15.07
N PRO A 118 5.34 2.02 15.50
CA PRO A 118 5.04 0.73 14.84
C PRO A 118 4.18 0.91 13.58
N ILE A 119 4.55 1.88 12.73
CA ILE A 119 3.87 2.19 11.48
C ILE A 119 4.88 2.10 10.35
N GLY A 120 4.52 1.31 9.35
CA GLY A 120 5.31 1.08 8.15
C GLY A 120 4.50 1.29 6.89
N VAL A 121 5.12 0.96 5.76
CA VAL A 121 4.51 1.04 4.43
C VAL A 121 4.55 -0.31 3.77
N LEU A 122 3.39 -0.72 3.26
CA LEU A 122 3.27 -1.77 2.26
C LEU A 122 3.26 -1.09 0.88
N VAL A 123 4.40 -1.01 0.22
CA VAL A 123 4.53 -0.31 -1.06
C VAL A 123 3.78 -1.09 -2.13
N ASP A 124 2.89 -0.42 -2.88
CA ASP A 124 2.17 -1.02 -3.99
C ASP A 124 2.47 -0.25 -5.27
N PRO A 125 3.52 -0.64 -6.02
CA PRO A 125 3.95 0.12 -7.18
C PRO A 125 2.86 0.24 -8.24
N ALA A 126 2.05 -0.82 -8.44
CA ALA A 126 0.97 -0.81 -9.40
C ALA A 126 -0.14 0.19 -9.03
N ALA A 127 -0.50 0.27 -7.73
CA ALA A 127 -1.52 1.20 -7.25
C ALA A 127 -1.08 2.67 -7.29
N MET A 128 0.23 2.93 -7.30
CA MET A 128 0.81 4.29 -7.28
C MET A 128 1.01 4.89 -8.68
N LEU A 129 0.80 4.11 -9.74
CA LEU A 129 0.92 4.61 -11.12
C LEU A 129 -0.40 5.19 -11.62
N THR A 130 -0.31 6.24 -12.43
CA THR A 130 -1.44 6.67 -13.25
C THR A 130 -1.59 5.76 -14.48
N PRO A 131 -2.77 5.74 -15.12
CA PRO A 131 -2.97 5.03 -16.39
C PRO A 131 -1.95 5.43 -17.47
N GLU A 132 -1.59 6.70 -17.55
CA GLU A 132 -0.59 7.19 -18.51
C GLU A 132 0.81 6.65 -18.17
N MET A 133 1.19 6.65 -16.89
CA MET A 133 2.48 6.13 -16.43
C MET A 133 2.65 4.64 -16.70
N MET A 134 1.56 3.87 -16.81
CA MET A 134 1.62 2.44 -17.16
C MET A 134 2.28 2.18 -18.52
N ASN A 135 2.14 3.12 -19.46
CA ASN A 135 2.79 3.03 -20.79
C ASN A 135 4.30 3.31 -20.75
N HIS A 136 4.79 3.84 -19.62
CA HIS A 136 6.18 4.23 -19.37
C HIS A 136 6.68 3.63 -18.06
N ALA A 137 6.15 2.46 -17.67
CA ALA A 137 6.44 1.85 -16.38
C ALA A 137 7.94 1.57 -16.18
N GLU A 138 8.67 1.33 -17.27
CA GLU A 138 10.13 1.18 -17.30
C GLU A 138 10.89 2.42 -16.84
N ASP A 139 10.31 3.62 -16.91
CA ASP A 139 10.92 4.84 -16.39
C ASP A 139 10.54 5.10 -14.93
N HIS A 140 9.31 4.74 -14.56
CA HIS A 140 8.74 5.09 -13.27
C HIS A 140 9.06 4.06 -12.17
N LEU A 141 8.96 2.76 -12.49
CA LEU A 141 9.20 1.69 -11.52
C LEU A 141 10.64 1.71 -10.99
N PRO A 142 11.71 1.79 -11.81
CA PRO A 142 13.07 1.81 -11.26
C PRO A 142 13.29 2.97 -10.28
N ARG A 143 12.78 4.16 -10.59
CA ARG A 143 12.89 5.34 -9.71
C ARG A 143 12.13 5.14 -8.40
N MET A 144 10.95 4.54 -8.46
CA MET A 144 10.15 4.23 -7.28
C MET A 144 10.86 3.21 -6.37
N PHE A 145 11.36 2.11 -6.95
CA PHE A 145 12.08 1.07 -6.22
C PHE A 145 13.41 1.57 -5.63
N ASP A 146 14.17 2.37 -6.37
CA ASP A 146 15.40 2.99 -5.88
C ASP A 146 15.12 3.94 -4.71
N LYS A 147 14.12 4.81 -4.87
CA LYS A 147 13.77 5.79 -3.84
C LYS A 147 13.20 5.16 -2.58
N LEU A 148 12.31 4.17 -2.70
CA LEU A 148 11.60 3.58 -1.56
C LEU A 148 12.32 2.37 -0.96
N GLY A 149 13.13 1.63 -1.74
CA GLY A 149 13.82 0.45 -1.23
C GLY A 149 14.81 0.77 -0.11
N ASN A 150 15.35 1.98 -0.11
CA ASN A 150 16.27 2.46 0.91
C ASN A 150 15.57 3.08 2.14
N LEU A 151 14.25 3.21 2.13
CA LEU A 151 13.50 3.73 3.27
C LEU A 151 13.21 2.58 4.23
N GLU A 152 13.75 2.64 5.46
CA GLU A 152 13.62 1.56 6.44
C GLU A 152 12.16 1.20 6.76
N ARG A 153 11.30 2.22 6.78
CA ARG A 153 9.86 2.14 7.04
C ARG A 153 9.07 1.48 5.90
N CYS A 154 9.66 1.27 4.73
CA CYS A 154 9.08 0.42 3.69
C CYS A 154 9.35 -1.05 4.02
N GLU A 155 8.42 -1.65 4.76
CA GLU A 155 8.56 -2.99 5.33
C GLU A 155 8.30 -4.09 4.30
N ALA A 156 7.42 -3.81 3.34
CA ALA A 156 6.94 -4.80 2.40
C ALA A 156 6.58 -4.18 1.04
N VAL A 157 6.41 -5.05 0.05
CA VAL A 157 5.98 -4.67 -1.31
C VAL A 157 4.87 -5.60 -1.83
N VAL A 158 3.88 -5.02 -2.50
CA VAL A 158 2.89 -5.75 -3.30
C VAL A 158 3.44 -5.92 -4.71
N LEU A 159 3.53 -7.17 -5.17
CA LEU A 159 3.77 -7.47 -6.58
C LEU A 159 2.46 -7.95 -7.20
N ALA A 160 1.90 -7.10 -8.04
CA ALA A 160 0.68 -7.36 -8.75
C ALA A 160 0.80 -6.84 -10.18
N GLY A 161 0.23 -7.58 -11.12
CA GLY A 161 0.01 -7.05 -12.46
C GLY A 161 -1.01 -5.92 -12.39
N ALA A 162 -1.12 -5.15 -13.46
CA ALA A 162 -2.12 -4.11 -13.59
C ALA A 162 -2.70 -4.07 -15.00
N SER A 163 -3.91 -3.55 -15.11
CA SER A 163 -4.57 -3.30 -16.39
C SER A 163 -5.31 -1.98 -16.32
N VAL A 164 -5.21 -1.23 -17.42
CA VAL A 164 -5.94 0.02 -17.62
C VAL A 164 -7.23 -0.30 -18.38
N HIS A 165 -8.36 0.13 -17.83
CA HIS A 165 -9.68 0.01 -18.45
C HIS A 165 -9.96 1.20 -19.37
N SER A 166 -11.03 1.10 -20.18
CA SER A 166 -11.42 2.15 -21.13
C SER A 166 -11.87 3.46 -20.48
N ASP A 167 -12.14 3.44 -19.17
CA ASP A 167 -12.51 4.59 -18.34
C ASP A 167 -11.31 5.18 -17.59
N ASP A 168 -10.08 4.87 -18.02
CA ASP A 168 -8.83 5.26 -17.36
C ASP A 168 -8.71 4.76 -15.91
N ARG A 169 -9.45 3.72 -15.53
CA ARG A 169 -9.25 3.08 -14.24
C ARG A 169 -8.13 2.05 -14.32
N LEU A 170 -7.23 2.06 -13.34
CA LEU A 170 -6.25 1.01 -13.14
C LEU A 170 -6.81 -0.03 -12.16
N THR A 171 -6.75 -1.32 -12.51
CA THR A 171 -7.08 -2.40 -11.58
C THR A 171 -5.91 -3.36 -11.47
N HIS A 172 -5.67 -3.83 -10.25
CA HIS A 172 -4.75 -4.94 -10.02
C HIS A 172 -5.20 -6.21 -10.75
N GLN A 173 -4.20 -6.99 -11.17
CA GLN A 173 -4.35 -8.29 -11.75
C GLN A 173 -3.34 -9.24 -11.09
N PRO A 174 -3.62 -10.55 -11.08
CA PRO A 174 -2.61 -11.55 -10.81
C PRO A 174 -1.43 -11.41 -11.78
N LEU A 175 -0.23 -11.66 -11.27
CA LEU A 175 1.01 -11.56 -12.04
C LEU A 175 1.00 -12.54 -13.21
N ASP A 176 1.42 -12.04 -14.37
CA ASP A 176 1.48 -12.76 -15.62
C ASP A 176 2.79 -12.42 -16.33
N TRP A 177 3.72 -13.38 -16.30
CA TRP A 177 5.06 -13.25 -16.87
C TRP A 177 5.09 -12.94 -18.37
N SER A 178 3.97 -13.06 -19.09
CA SER A 178 3.89 -12.67 -20.49
C SER A 178 3.73 -11.17 -20.69
N ARG A 179 3.36 -10.41 -19.66
CA ARG A 179 3.11 -8.96 -19.74
C ARG A 179 4.39 -8.16 -19.51
N PRO A 180 4.72 -7.20 -20.38
CA PRO A 180 5.91 -6.36 -20.21
C PRO A 180 5.94 -5.62 -18.87
N PHE A 181 4.80 -5.11 -18.40
CA PHE A 181 4.69 -4.43 -17.10
C PHE A 181 5.16 -5.33 -15.95
N ASP A 182 4.60 -6.55 -15.87
CA ASP A 182 4.90 -7.52 -14.81
C ASP A 182 6.37 -7.94 -14.84
N GLN A 183 6.96 -8.11 -16.03
CA GLN A 183 8.39 -8.38 -16.18
C GLN A 183 9.26 -7.24 -15.62
N THR A 184 8.94 -6.00 -16.00
CA THR A 184 9.63 -4.80 -15.51
C THR A 184 9.51 -4.68 -13.98
N LEU A 185 8.30 -4.80 -13.45
CA LEU A 185 8.01 -4.78 -12.01
C LEU A 185 8.87 -5.78 -11.24
N ILE A 186 8.92 -7.02 -11.72
CA ILE A 186 9.69 -8.09 -11.08
C ILE A 186 11.20 -7.85 -11.19
N SER A 187 11.69 -7.33 -12.33
CA SER A 187 13.11 -6.97 -12.47
C SER A 187 13.51 -5.88 -11.48
N CYS A 188 12.73 -4.79 -11.41
CA CYS A 188 12.96 -3.69 -10.47
C CYS A 188 12.94 -4.19 -9.02
N TRP A 189 11.98 -5.04 -8.65
CA TRP A 189 11.94 -5.62 -7.31
C TRP A 189 13.20 -6.43 -6.99
N ARG A 190 13.63 -7.33 -7.90
CA ARG A 190 14.81 -8.18 -7.72
C ARG A 190 16.11 -7.39 -7.57
N GLU A 191 16.21 -6.27 -8.27
CA GLU A 191 17.40 -5.41 -8.27
C GLU A 191 17.40 -4.39 -7.12
N SER A 192 16.27 -4.23 -6.43
CA SER A 192 16.11 -3.30 -5.31
C SER A 192 16.40 -3.93 -3.95
N ALA A 193 16.50 -3.06 -2.94
CA ALA A 193 16.55 -3.51 -1.54
C ALA A 193 15.27 -4.22 -1.06
N PHE A 194 14.14 -4.12 -1.78
CA PHE A 194 12.92 -4.87 -1.45
C PHE A 194 13.04 -6.37 -1.65
N VAL A 195 14.06 -6.88 -2.35
CA VAL A 195 14.30 -8.33 -2.43
C VAL A 195 14.52 -8.96 -1.06
N GLN A 196 14.93 -8.14 -0.08
CA GLN A 196 15.12 -8.54 1.32
C GLN A 196 13.91 -8.25 2.22
N ARG A 197 12.79 -7.79 1.66
CA ARG A 197 11.56 -7.41 2.38
C ARG A 197 10.44 -8.40 2.16
N ASP A 198 9.37 -8.30 2.94
CA ASP A 198 8.19 -9.14 2.73
C ASP A 198 7.51 -8.79 1.42
N VAL A 199 7.08 -9.82 0.70
CA VAL A 199 6.39 -9.67 -0.58
C VAL A 199 4.96 -10.11 -0.40
N TYR A 200 4.04 -9.39 -1.02
CA TYR A 200 2.62 -9.69 -1.04
C TYR A 200 2.19 -9.89 -2.49
N LEU A 201 1.43 -10.95 -2.78
CA LEU A 201 0.90 -11.20 -4.11
C LEU A 201 -0.62 -11.07 -4.12
N ILE A 202 -1.14 -10.61 -5.26
CA ILE A 202 -2.57 -10.71 -5.59
C ILE A 202 -2.78 -12.00 -6.38
N SER A 203 -3.65 -12.87 -5.89
CA SER A 203 -3.89 -14.20 -6.46
C SER A 203 -5.17 -14.26 -7.29
N ASP A 204 -5.29 -15.26 -8.18
CA ASP A 204 -6.52 -15.51 -8.94
C ASP A 204 -7.72 -15.85 -8.05
N ALA A 205 -7.51 -16.32 -6.81
CA ALA A 205 -8.59 -16.51 -5.84
C ALA A 205 -9.34 -15.21 -5.50
N CYS A 206 -8.74 -14.05 -5.80
CA CYS A 206 -9.35 -12.73 -5.64
C CYS A 206 -10.24 -12.33 -6.84
N ARG A 207 -10.16 -13.02 -8.00
CA ARG A 207 -10.98 -12.70 -9.19
C ARG A 207 -12.45 -13.05 -9.01
N SER A 208 -12.80 -14.06 -8.20
CA SER A 208 -14.19 -14.51 -8.03
C SER A 208 -15.09 -13.56 -7.22
N GLN A 209 -14.62 -12.35 -6.96
CA GLN A 209 -15.18 -11.44 -5.97
C GLN A 209 -15.36 -9.99 -6.49
N ILE A 210 -14.90 -9.70 -7.72
CA ILE A 210 -14.96 -8.38 -8.36
C ILE A 210 -15.69 -8.48 -9.73
N ALA A 211 -16.61 -9.44 -9.85
CA ALA A 211 -17.50 -9.59 -11.02
C ALA A 211 -18.92 -9.15 -10.66
#